data_AF-A0AAW2DZ40-F1
#
_entry.id   AF-A0AAW2DZ40-F1
#
_cell.length_a   1.000
_cell.length_b   1.000
_cell.length_c   1.000
_cell.angle_alpha   90.00
_cell.angle_beta   90.00
_cell.angle_gamma   90.00
#
_symmetry.space_group_name_H-M   'P 1'
#
loop_
_entity.id
_entity.type
_entity.pdbx_description
1 polymer ?
#
loop_
_entity_poly.entity_id
_entity_poly.type
_entity_poly.pdbx_seq_one_letter_code
_entity_poly.pdbx_strand_id
1 'polypeptide(L)'
;MLWRIGDGSRVHVFHEKWIPGVFPLKETAQNQEFVDDSKVSSLIDMETREWNRQLIDQLISPWLAQRIKAIPLCQTLQEDCIVWRQSKDGNYSVKTGYQISWGSEFNGLRNLQNRSCSVMDLMCRVRNEGKSVEQFSVLAWFIWCRKNKSHFKEPCLSPEKLFEAAAKALAEFQVKKAESLPKQNPAIQKWHPPQTDTYKINYDGAVFTKSNEAGIGVVVRNEKGEVMASLAEKIGMPVGGVEVIEAMAARKAILLAVELGFHQCIIEGDSEIVFKALTEGVSNHSSFGHIIKDCKSIMASLRSCSFSHVRRQGNGVAHALAKRAKNSYPLLVWMEAVPPDISFLVHIGVIP
;
A
#
# COMPACT_ATOMS: atom_id res chain seq x y z
N MET A 1 1.81 -12.41 -14.72
CA MET A 1 2.08 -11.10 -15.34
C MET A 1 0.78 -10.36 -15.50
N LEU A 2 0.76 -9.07 -15.15
CA LEU A 2 -0.39 -8.17 -15.28
C LEU A 2 0.12 -6.84 -15.83
N TRP A 3 -0.61 -6.22 -16.76
CA TRP A 3 -0.35 -4.87 -17.20
C TRP A 3 -0.70 -3.87 -16.11
N ARG A 4 0.19 -2.91 -15.89
CA ARG A 4 -0.03 -1.69 -15.13
C ARG A 4 -0.20 -0.56 -16.15
N ILE A 5 -1.37 0.08 -16.09
CA ILE A 5 -1.77 1.12 -17.05
C ILE A 5 -1.02 2.42 -16.76
N GLY A 6 -0.36 2.96 -17.77
CA GLY A 6 0.23 4.29 -17.81
C GLY A 6 -0.64 5.22 -18.66
N ASP A 7 -0.46 5.18 -19.97
CA ASP A 7 -1.25 5.92 -20.96
C ASP A 7 -2.34 5.05 -21.61
N GLY A 8 -2.30 3.74 -21.40
CA GLY A 8 -3.26 2.77 -21.92
C GLY A 8 -3.16 2.54 -23.43
N SER A 9 -2.15 3.10 -24.09
CA SER A 9 -2.01 3.05 -25.56
C SER A 9 -1.60 1.66 -26.06
N ARG A 10 -0.94 0.88 -25.22
CA ARG A 10 -0.42 -0.45 -25.57
C ARG A 10 -1.41 -1.55 -25.22
N VAL A 11 -2.30 -1.31 -24.26
CA VAL A 11 -3.14 -2.35 -23.67
C VAL A 11 -4.50 -2.49 -24.35
N HIS A 12 -4.85 -3.69 -24.81
CA HIS A 12 -6.20 -3.96 -25.33
C HIS A 12 -7.17 -4.28 -24.20
N VAL A 13 -8.35 -3.66 -24.23
CA VAL A 13 -9.33 -3.70 -23.14
C VAL A 13 -9.77 -5.12 -22.83
N PHE A 14 -10.05 -5.96 -23.83
CA PHE A 14 -10.64 -7.29 -23.64
C PHE A 14 -9.70 -8.47 -23.82
N HIS A 15 -8.54 -8.28 -24.44
CA HIS A 15 -7.60 -9.38 -24.70
C HIS A 15 -6.49 -9.50 -23.66
N GLU A 16 -6.25 -8.45 -22.87
CA GLU A 16 -5.08 -8.40 -22.00
C GLU A 16 -5.42 -8.40 -20.51
N LYS A 17 -4.49 -8.92 -19.72
CA LYS A 17 -4.62 -9.00 -18.25
C LYS A 17 -4.15 -7.70 -17.64
N TRP A 18 -5.03 -6.72 -17.51
CA TRP A 18 -4.73 -5.43 -16.88
C TRP A 18 -5.62 -5.10 -15.69
N ILE A 19 -6.76 -5.78 -15.55
CA ILE A 19 -7.65 -5.66 -14.40
C ILE A 19 -7.29 -6.70 -13.34
N PRO A 20 -6.84 -6.27 -12.15
CA PRO A 20 -6.60 -7.13 -10.99
C PRO A 20 -7.68 -8.18 -10.72
N GLY A 21 -7.35 -9.47 -10.87
CA GLY A 21 -8.21 -10.57 -10.40
C GLY A 21 -9.44 -10.87 -11.26
N VAL A 22 -9.47 -10.40 -12.51
CA VAL A 22 -10.56 -10.68 -13.47
C VAL A 22 -9.97 -11.31 -14.72
N PHE A 23 -10.35 -12.55 -15.03
CA PHE A 23 -10.04 -13.23 -16.29
C PHE A 23 -10.93 -14.48 -16.49
N PRO A 24 -11.47 -14.74 -17.70
CA PRO A 24 -11.37 -13.94 -18.92
C PRO A 24 -12.31 -12.72 -18.94
N LEU A 25 -11.91 -11.64 -19.63
CA LEU A 25 -12.68 -10.39 -19.71
C LEU A 25 -13.83 -10.45 -20.75
N LYS A 26 -13.70 -11.29 -21.78
CA LYS A 26 -14.64 -11.37 -22.90
C LYS A 26 -16.06 -11.82 -22.52
N GLU A 27 -16.25 -12.46 -21.37
CA GLU A 27 -17.57 -12.92 -20.90
C GLU A 27 -18.36 -11.83 -20.15
N THR A 28 -17.83 -10.61 -20.01
CA THR A 28 -18.39 -9.58 -19.10
C THR A 28 -18.74 -8.24 -19.75
N ALA A 29 -18.62 -8.12 -21.08
CA ALA A 29 -19.04 -6.94 -21.84
C ALA A 29 -20.57 -6.95 -22.03
N GLN A 30 -21.23 -5.80 -21.80
CA GLN A 30 -22.69 -5.69 -21.92
C GLN A 30 -23.16 -5.25 -23.31
N ASN A 31 -22.29 -4.59 -24.09
CA ASN A 31 -22.61 -4.09 -25.42
C ASN A 31 -21.66 -4.69 -26.48
N GLN A 32 -22.24 -5.32 -27.52
CA GLN A 32 -21.51 -5.86 -28.67
C GLN A 32 -20.95 -4.78 -29.62
N GLU A 33 -21.26 -3.50 -29.39
CA GLU A 33 -20.80 -2.37 -30.23
C GLU A 33 -19.38 -1.89 -29.92
N PHE A 34 -18.77 -2.29 -28.80
CA PHE A 34 -17.37 -1.95 -28.55
C PHE A 34 -16.47 -2.90 -29.34
N VAL A 35 -15.68 -2.34 -30.26
CA VAL A 35 -14.75 -3.10 -31.10
C VAL A 35 -13.81 -3.90 -30.21
N ASP A 36 -13.72 -5.22 -30.44
CA ASP A 36 -12.90 -6.16 -29.66
C ASP A 36 -11.47 -5.61 -29.45
N ASP A 37 -10.91 -4.91 -30.44
CA ASP A 37 -9.54 -4.37 -30.45
C ASP A 37 -9.35 -3.01 -29.75
N SER A 38 -10.35 -2.49 -29.06
CA SER A 38 -10.24 -1.19 -28.38
C SER A 38 -9.12 -1.15 -27.33
N LYS A 39 -8.40 -0.02 -27.25
CA LYS A 39 -7.30 0.21 -26.30
C LYS A 39 -7.80 0.82 -24.99
N VAL A 40 -7.10 0.57 -23.89
CA VAL A 40 -7.43 1.14 -22.57
C VAL A 40 -7.37 2.66 -22.57
N SER A 41 -6.52 3.26 -23.42
CA SER A 41 -6.48 4.71 -23.63
C SER A 41 -7.82 5.32 -24.03
N SER A 42 -8.71 4.57 -24.70
CA SER A 42 -10.06 5.05 -25.04
C SER A 42 -10.98 5.24 -23.83
N LEU A 43 -10.66 4.61 -22.70
CA LEU A 43 -11.39 4.74 -21.44
C LEU A 43 -10.82 5.84 -20.55
N ILE A 44 -9.74 6.50 -20.97
CA ILE A 44 -9.03 7.54 -20.22
C ILE A 44 -9.28 8.89 -20.91
N ASP A 45 -9.70 9.88 -20.12
CA ASP A 45 -9.64 11.26 -20.55
C ASP A 45 -8.19 11.73 -20.47
N MET A 46 -7.59 12.03 -21.62
CA MET A 46 -6.17 12.38 -21.71
C MET A 46 -5.85 13.79 -21.23
N GLU A 47 -6.85 14.67 -21.14
CA GLU A 47 -6.68 16.04 -20.62
C GLU A 47 -6.68 16.02 -19.09
N THR A 48 -7.68 15.35 -18.49
CA THR A 48 -7.81 15.27 -17.02
C THR A 48 -7.01 14.12 -16.41
N ARG A 49 -6.53 13.18 -17.22
CA ARG A 49 -5.85 11.93 -16.79
C ARG A 49 -6.71 11.11 -15.82
N GLU A 50 -8.02 11.20 -15.98
CA GLU A 50 -9.00 10.44 -15.22
C GLU A 50 -9.68 9.37 -16.09
N TRP A 51 -10.28 8.38 -15.44
CA TRP A 51 -11.15 7.43 -16.12
C TRP A 51 -12.39 8.16 -16.64
N ASN A 52 -12.77 7.92 -17.90
CA ASN A 52 -14.06 8.34 -18.43
C ASN A 52 -15.16 7.48 -17.79
N ARG A 53 -15.61 7.90 -16.60
CA ARG A 53 -16.54 7.15 -15.75
C ARG A 53 -17.85 6.87 -16.46
N GLN A 54 -18.38 7.86 -17.17
CA GLN A 54 -19.63 7.74 -17.92
C GLN A 54 -19.52 6.67 -19.02
N LEU A 55 -18.47 6.73 -19.82
CA LEU A 55 -18.23 5.75 -20.88
C LEU A 55 -18.04 4.34 -20.30
N ILE A 56 -17.28 4.21 -19.23
CA ILE A 56 -17.07 2.92 -18.54
C ILE A 56 -18.40 2.35 -18.02
N ASP A 57 -19.24 3.17 -17.39
CA ASP A 57 -20.54 2.73 -16.85
C ASP A 57 -21.55 2.37 -17.94
N GLN A 58 -21.42 2.92 -19.15
CA GLN A 58 -22.26 2.59 -20.30
C GLN A 58 -21.84 1.30 -21.01
N LEU A 59 -20.54 0.98 -21.00
CA LEU A 59 -20.00 -0.12 -21.82
C LEU A 59 -19.71 -1.39 -21.03
N ILE A 60 -19.39 -1.24 -19.74
CA ILE A 60 -18.82 -2.29 -18.91
C ILE A 60 -19.80 -2.60 -17.78
N SER A 61 -19.98 -3.89 -17.49
CA SER A 61 -20.88 -4.32 -16.41
C SER A 61 -20.58 -3.61 -15.08
N PRO A 62 -21.60 -3.24 -14.27
CA PRO A 62 -21.41 -2.40 -13.09
C PRO A 62 -20.32 -2.87 -12.13
N TRP A 63 -20.22 -4.19 -11.91
CA TRP A 63 -19.18 -4.77 -11.06
C TRP A 63 -17.77 -4.59 -11.64
N LEU A 64 -17.59 -4.76 -12.95
CA LEU A 64 -16.28 -4.61 -13.59
C LEU A 64 -15.91 -3.13 -13.75
N ALA A 65 -16.87 -2.28 -14.08
CA ALA A 65 -16.73 -0.83 -14.13
C ALA A 65 -16.21 -0.27 -12.81
N GLN A 66 -16.74 -0.74 -11.67
CA GLN A 66 -16.23 -0.36 -10.34
C GLN A 66 -14.75 -0.74 -10.15
N ARG A 67 -14.32 -1.91 -10.64
CA ARG A 67 -12.92 -2.34 -10.53
C ARG A 67 -11.99 -1.49 -11.40
N ILE A 68 -12.41 -1.14 -12.61
CA ILE A 68 -11.62 -0.28 -13.51
C ILE A 68 -11.45 1.09 -12.88
N LYS A 69 -12.55 1.71 -12.44
CA LYS A 69 -12.54 3.03 -11.78
C LYS A 69 -11.71 3.07 -10.49
N ALA A 70 -11.42 1.92 -9.88
CA ALA A 70 -10.58 1.79 -8.69
C ALA A 70 -9.08 1.60 -8.99
N ILE A 71 -8.68 1.48 -10.26
CA ILE A 71 -7.27 1.45 -10.66
C ILE A 71 -6.74 2.88 -10.69
N PRO A 72 -5.71 3.24 -9.90
CA PRO A 72 -5.17 4.59 -9.89
C PRO A 72 -4.37 4.88 -11.16
N LEU A 73 -4.73 5.94 -11.87
CA LEU A 73 -4.00 6.48 -13.03
C LEU A 73 -2.91 7.47 -12.60
N CYS A 74 -1.90 7.65 -13.45
CA CYS A 74 -0.84 8.65 -13.30
C CYS A 74 -1.28 10.00 -13.87
N GLN A 75 -1.00 11.07 -13.13
CA GLN A 75 -1.25 12.45 -13.53
C GLN A 75 -0.21 12.96 -14.54
N THR A 76 1.01 12.41 -14.47
CA THR A 76 2.03 12.60 -15.50
C THR A 76 1.96 11.51 -16.57
N LEU A 77 2.49 11.83 -17.75
CA LEU A 77 2.60 10.87 -18.84
C LEU A 77 3.58 9.75 -18.48
N GLN A 78 3.09 8.52 -18.45
CA GLN A 78 3.88 7.32 -18.19
C GLN A 78 3.46 6.22 -19.17
N GLU A 79 4.42 5.40 -19.59
CA GLU A 79 4.15 4.26 -20.47
C GLU A 79 3.53 3.07 -19.70
N ASP A 80 2.70 2.30 -20.40
CA ASP A 80 2.23 1.00 -19.92
C ASP A 80 3.40 0.03 -19.65
N CYS A 81 3.34 -0.71 -18.55
CA CYS A 81 4.37 -1.70 -18.21
C CYS A 81 3.80 -2.98 -17.60
N ILE A 82 4.49 -4.10 -17.80
CA ILE A 82 4.09 -5.38 -17.20
C ILE A 82 4.71 -5.53 -15.81
N VAL A 83 3.90 -5.89 -14.83
CA VAL A 83 4.33 -6.12 -13.44
C VAL A 83 3.95 -7.52 -12.97
N TRP A 84 4.77 -8.05 -12.05
CA TRP A 84 4.51 -9.32 -11.38
C TRP A 84 3.84 -9.10 -10.03
N ARG A 85 2.50 -9.13 -10.04
CA ARG A 85 1.69 -8.81 -8.87
C ARG A 85 1.91 -9.69 -7.62
N GLN A 86 2.44 -10.91 -7.79
CA GLN A 86 2.61 -11.84 -6.66
C GLN A 86 3.85 -11.54 -5.82
N SER A 87 4.64 -10.53 -6.21
CA SER A 87 5.72 -10.02 -5.39
C SER A 87 5.42 -8.58 -4.96
N LYS A 88 5.82 -8.24 -3.72
CA LYS A 88 5.63 -6.89 -3.16
C LYS A 88 6.41 -5.83 -3.92
N ASP A 89 7.57 -6.18 -4.44
CA ASP A 89 8.41 -5.34 -5.29
C ASP A 89 7.98 -5.37 -6.77
N GLY A 90 6.99 -6.19 -7.12
CA GLY A 90 6.47 -6.35 -8.47
C GLY A 90 7.38 -7.09 -9.45
N ASN A 91 8.48 -7.69 -8.97
CA ASN A 91 9.41 -8.44 -9.79
C ASN A 91 9.05 -9.92 -9.83
N TYR A 92 9.24 -10.54 -11.00
CA TYR A 92 9.08 -11.98 -11.13
C TYR A 92 10.24 -12.72 -10.44
N SER A 93 9.91 -13.77 -9.70
CA SER A 93 10.89 -14.76 -9.26
C SER A 93 10.34 -16.16 -9.49
N VAL A 94 11.23 -17.11 -9.80
CA VAL A 94 10.87 -18.53 -9.97
C VAL A 94 10.11 -19.07 -8.76
N LYS A 95 10.48 -18.62 -7.55
CA LYS A 95 9.80 -18.95 -6.29
C LYS A 95 8.33 -18.53 -6.27
N THR A 96 8.03 -17.28 -6.65
CA THR A 96 6.64 -16.79 -6.70
C THR A 96 5.87 -17.36 -7.88
N GLY A 97 6.54 -17.68 -9.00
CA GLY A 97 5.97 -18.44 -10.11
C GLY A 97 5.49 -19.83 -9.69
N TYR A 98 6.34 -20.58 -8.98
CA TYR A 98 6.04 -21.94 -8.53
C TYR A 98 4.91 -21.99 -7.48
N GLN A 99 4.86 -21.01 -6.58
CA GLN A 99 3.77 -20.89 -5.59
C GLN A 99 2.39 -20.76 -6.25
N ILE A 100 2.30 -20.14 -7.43
CA ILE A 100 1.05 -20.03 -8.20
C ILE A 100 0.69 -21.39 -8.80
N SER A 101 1.62 -22.00 -9.55
CA SER A 101 1.38 -23.29 -10.20
C SER A 101 0.95 -24.36 -9.20
N TRP A 102 1.61 -24.39 -8.03
CA TRP A 102 1.27 -25.31 -6.96
C TRP A 102 -0.12 -25.01 -6.36
N GLY A 103 -0.46 -23.73 -6.17
CA GLY A 103 -1.74 -23.31 -5.60
C GLY A 103 -2.94 -23.56 -6.53
N SER A 104 -2.77 -23.43 -7.84
CA SER A 104 -3.82 -23.65 -8.83
C SER A 104 -4.07 -25.13 -9.14
N GLU A 105 -3.03 -25.97 -9.21
CA GLU A 105 -3.17 -27.38 -9.59
C GLU A 105 -3.49 -28.31 -8.41
N PHE A 106 -3.10 -27.95 -7.18
CA PHE A 106 -3.22 -28.84 -6.01
C PHE A 106 -4.18 -28.34 -4.91
N ASN A 107 -4.98 -27.30 -5.19
CA ASN A 107 -5.98 -26.80 -4.24
C ASN A 107 -7.02 -27.87 -3.85
N GLY A 108 -7.26 -28.87 -4.70
CA GLY A 108 -8.12 -30.03 -4.38
C GLY A 108 -7.57 -30.95 -3.29
N LEU A 109 -6.25 -30.98 -3.07
CA LEU A 109 -5.61 -31.79 -2.01
C LEU A 109 -5.71 -31.15 -0.63
N ARG A 110 -6.05 -29.85 -0.53
CA ARG A 110 -6.33 -29.20 0.76
C ARG A 110 -7.61 -29.75 1.40
N ASN A 111 -8.58 -30.16 0.58
CA ASN A 111 -9.86 -30.72 1.05
C ASN A 111 -9.78 -32.20 1.44
N LEU A 112 -8.62 -32.84 1.31
CA LEU A 112 -8.36 -34.19 1.83
C LEU A 112 -7.69 -34.20 3.21
N GLN A 113 -7.53 -33.05 3.88
CA GLN A 113 -7.31 -33.02 5.32
C GLN A 113 -8.60 -33.28 6.09
N ASN A 114 -9.19 -34.44 5.84
CA ASN A 114 -10.31 -34.94 6.61
C ASN A 114 -9.77 -35.50 7.94
N ARG A 115 -9.57 -34.58 8.90
CA ARG A 115 -9.51 -34.68 10.38
C ARG A 115 -8.85 -33.40 10.93
N SER A 116 -9.43 -32.23 10.62
CA SER A 116 -8.83 -30.94 10.95
C SER A 116 -9.06 -30.52 12.40
N CYS A 117 -8.04 -30.74 13.24
CA CYS A 117 -7.74 -29.90 14.41
C CYS A 117 -7.08 -28.62 13.86
N SER A 118 -7.61 -27.43 14.15
CA SER A 118 -6.96 -26.20 13.68
C SER A 118 -5.57 -26.06 14.33
N VAL A 119 -4.68 -25.28 13.71
CA VAL A 119 -3.38 -24.98 14.33
C VAL A 119 -3.56 -24.33 15.72
N MET A 120 -4.63 -23.56 15.90
CA MET A 120 -4.98 -22.97 17.20
C MET A 120 -5.44 -24.03 18.20
N ASP A 121 -6.25 -25.01 17.78
CA ASP A 121 -6.66 -26.12 18.64
C ASP A 121 -5.46 -26.96 19.07
N LEU A 122 -4.49 -27.17 18.17
CA LEU A 122 -3.26 -27.89 18.47
C LEU A 122 -2.38 -27.11 19.46
N MET A 123 -2.24 -25.79 19.29
CA MET A 123 -1.54 -24.94 20.26
C MET A 123 -2.23 -24.93 21.63
N CYS A 124 -3.57 -24.91 21.67
CA CYS A 124 -4.34 -25.01 22.91
C CYS A 124 -4.11 -26.36 23.61
N ARG A 125 -4.07 -27.48 22.88
CA ARG A 125 -3.75 -28.81 23.45
C ARG A 125 -2.33 -28.87 24.00
N VAL A 126 -1.35 -28.39 23.24
CA VAL A 126 0.06 -28.30 23.69
C VAL A 126 0.17 -27.51 25.00
N ARG A 127 -0.55 -26.38 25.09
CA ARG A 127 -0.63 -25.58 26.32
C ARG A 127 -1.30 -26.33 27.47
N ASN A 128 -2.42 -27.00 27.23
CA ASN A 128 -3.18 -27.74 28.25
C ASN A 128 -2.42 -28.97 28.79
N GLU A 129 -1.50 -29.55 28.01
CA GLU A 129 -0.59 -30.61 28.43
C GLU A 129 0.68 -30.09 29.14
N GLY A 130 0.77 -28.78 29.42
CA GLY A 130 1.90 -28.16 30.10
C GLY A 130 3.19 -28.11 29.26
N LYS A 131 3.10 -28.24 27.93
CA LYS A 131 4.25 -28.20 27.02
C LYS A 131 4.49 -26.77 26.50
N SER A 132 5.74 -26.47 26.15
CA SER A 132 6.11 -25.14 25.62
C SER A 132 5.54 -24.93 24.22
N VAL A 133 4.60 -23.99 24.11
CA VAL A 133 4.02 -23.56 22.83
C VAL A 133 5.07 -22.91 21.92
N GLU A 134 6.06 -22.22 22.50
CA GLU A 134 7.15 -21.60 21.76
C GLU A 134 8.03 -22.67 21.10
N GLN A 135 8.43 -23.69 21.87
CA GLN A 135 9.22 -24.81 21.36
C GLN A 135 8.46 -25.60 20.30
N PHE A 136 7.17 -25.83 20.51
CA PHE A 136 6.30 -26.45 19.53
C PHE A 136 6.22 -25.64 18.22
N SER A 137 6.10 -24.32 18.32
CA SER A 137 6.01 -23.42 17.16
C SER A 137 7.31 -23.41 16.35
N VAL A 138 8.46 -23.33 17.02
CA VAL A 138 9.77 -23.38 16.36
C VAL A 138 9.99 -24.75 15.72
N LEU A 139 9.63 -25.84 16.40
CA LEU A 139 9.71 -27.19 15.84
C LEU A 139 8.83 -27.35 14.59
N ALA A 140 7.60 -26.86 14.62
CA ALA A 140 6.69 -26.87 13.47
C ALA A 140 7.29 -26.11 12.26
N TRP A 141 7.95 -24.98 12.52
CA TRP A 141 8.69 -24.24 11.48
C TRP A 141 9.86 -25.06 10.92
N PHE A 142 10.66 -25.72 11.75
CA PHE A 142 11.75 -26.59 11.30
C PHE A 142 11.26 -27.80 10.47
N ILE A 143 10.13 -28.41 10.86
CA ILE A 143 9.49 -29.49 10.10
C ILE A 143 9.06 -28.99 8.73
N TRP A 144 8.43 -27.81 8.66
CA TRP A 144 8.05 -27.17 7.39
C TRP A 144 9.27 -26.86 6.52
N CYS A 145 10.32 -26.29 7.09
CA CYS A 145 11.58 -26.00 6.40
C CYS A 145 12.23 -27.28 5.84
N ARG A 146 12.29 -28.37 6.63
CA ARG A 146 12.81 -29.66 6.15
C ARG A 146 11.96 -30.21 5.00
N LYS A 147 10.63 -30.20 5.14
CA LYS A 147 9.72 -30.68 4.09
C LYS A 147 9.94 -29.93 2.78
N ASN A 148 10.10 -28.62 2.85
CA ASN A 148 10.42 -27.80 1.69
C ASN A 148 11.79 -28.12 1.11
N LYS A 149 12.85 -28.17 1.93
CA LYS A 149 14.20 -28.50 1.44
C LYS A 149 14.26 -29.88 0.78
N SER A 150 13.62 -30.89 1.39
CA SER A 150 13.49 -32.24 0.83
C SER A 150 12.77 -32.21 -0.52
N HIS A 151 11.68 -31.45 -0.63
CA HIS A 151 10.94 -31.26 -1.87
C HIS A 151 11.79 -30.60 -2.97
N PHE A 152 12.64 -29.64 -2.62
CA PHE A 152 13.57 -28.97 -3.55
C PHE A 152 14.89 -29.72 -3.75
N LYS A 153 15.01 -30.97 -3.25
CA LYS A 153 16.25 -31.77 -3.28
C LYS A 153 17.47 -31.05 -2.68
N GLU A 154 17.23 -30.10 -1.80
CA GLU A 154 18.27 -29.39 -1.07
C GLU A 154 18.74 -30.22 0.14
N PRO A 155 20.02 -30.08 0.54
CA PRO A 155 20.52 -30.69 1.77
C PRO A 155 19.68 -30.25 2.98
N CYS A 156 19.16 -31.22 3.74
CA CYS A 156 18.32 -30.95 4.90
C CYS A 156 18.73 -31.77 6.12
N LEU A 157 18.53 -31.20 7.31
CA LEU A 157 18.82 -31.85 8.59
C LEU A 157 17.98 -33.10 8.75
N SER A 158 18.57 -34.20 9.21
CA SER A 158 17.87 -35.47 9.45
C SER A 158 16.74 -35.30 10.48
N PRO A 159 15.66 -36.10 10.42
CA PRO A 159 14.50 -35.96 11.30
C PRO A 159 14.86 -35.96 12.78
N GLU A 160 15.85 -36.76 13.16
CA GLU A 160 16.30 -36.96 14.54
C GLU A 160 16.94 -35.69 15.12
N LYS A 161 17.49 -34.82 14.27
CA LYS A 161 18.18 -33.58 14.68
C LYS A 161 17.26 -32.36 14.74
N LEU A 162 16.00 -32.47 14.31
CA LEU A 162 15.09 -31.31 14.22
C LEU A 162 14.73 -30.75 15.59
N PHE A 163 14.49 -31.62 16.57
CA PHE A 163 14.10 -31.20 17.92
C PHE A 163 15.23 -30.42 18.59
N GLU A 164 16.46 -30.93 18.51
CA GLU A 164 17.66 -30.28 19.05
C GLU A 164 17.92 -28.93 18.35
N ALA A 165 17.83 -28.88 17.01
CA ALA A 165 18.01 -27.65 16.25
C ALA A 165 16.95 -26.59 16.60
N ALA A 166 15.69 -26.99 16.77
CA ALA A 166 14.61 -26.10 17.19
C ALA A 166 14.81 -25.58 18.63
N ALA A 167 15.22 -26.44 19.55
CA ALA A 167 15.51 -26.06 20.94
C ALA A 167 16.68 -25.06 21.01
N LYS A 168 17.76 -25.31 20.25
CA LYS A 168 18.91 -24.41 20.16
C LYS A 168 18.52 -23.04 19.59
N ALA A 169 17.77 -23.01 18.49
CA ALA A 169 17.32 -21.76 17.87
C ALA A 169 16.41 -20.95 18.82
N LEU A 170 15.55 -21.62 19.60
CA LEU A 170 14.72 -20.97 20.61
C LEU A 170 15.58 -20.39 21.74
N ALA A 171 16.57 -21.13 22.24
CA ALA A 171 17.48 -20.65 23.28
C ALA A 171 18.27 -19.42 22.82
N GLU A 172 18.83 -19.44 21.60
CA GLU A 172 19.52 -18.30 20.99
C GLU A 172 18.60 -17.07 20.88
N PHE A 173 17.34 -17.28 20.49
CA PHE A 173 16.35 -16.21 20.41
C PHE A 173 16.03 -15.62 21.80
N GLN A 174 15.83 -16.45 22.82
CA GLN A 174 15.50 -15.99 24.17
C GLN A 174 16.66 -15.22 24.81
N VAL A 175 17.91 -15.64 24.58
CA VAL A 175 19.11 -14.90 25.03
C VAL A 175 19.16 -13.52 24.38
N LYS A 176 19.01 -13.43 23.05
CA LYS A 176 18.98 -12.12 22.35
C LYS A 176 17.81 -11.23 22.75
N LYS A 177 16.68 -11.82 23.11
CA LYS A 177 15.51 -11.10 23.63
C LYS A 177 15.77 -10.55 25.03
N ALA A 178 16.46 -11.31 25.89
CA ALA A 178 16.86 -10.87 27.23
C ALA A 178 17.98 -9.83 27.21
N GLU A 179 18.89 -9.91 26.24
CA GLU A 179 19.95 -8.92 25.98
C GLU A 179 19.43 -7.64 25.32
N SER A 180 18.17 -7.61 24.85
CA SER A 180 17.57 -6.37 24.38
C SER A 180 17.45 -5.41 25.56
N LEU A 181 18.26 -4.35 25.55
CA LEU A 181 18.13 -3.21 26.46
C LEU A 181 16.64 -2.85 26.55
N PRO A 182 16.12 -2.48 27.74
CA PRO A 182 14.76 -1.97 27.84
C PRO A 182 14.63 -0.90 26.77
N LYS A 183 13.73 -1.10 25.81
CA LYS A 183 13.43 -0.09 24.79
C LYS A 183 13.18 1.18 25.58
N GLN A 184 14.11 2.13 25.54
CA GLN A 184 13.87 3.46 26.09
C GLN A 184 12.51 3.86 25.51
N ASN A 185 11.56 4.22 26.37
CA ASN A 185 10.28 4.77 25.91
C ASN A 185 10.66 5.84 24.88
N PRO A 186 10.37 5.63 23.58
CA PRO A 186 10.87 6.54 22.58
C PRO A 186 10.30 7.90 22.95
N ALA A 187 11.20 8.89 23.09
CA ALA A 187 10.80 10.26 23.35
C ALA A 187 9.58 10.58 22.48
N ILE A 188 8.53 11.16 23.08
CA ILE A 188 7.30 11.52 22.37
C ILE A 188 7.72 12.32 21.14
N GLN A 189 7.64 11.71 19.96
CA GLN A 189 8.11 12.32 18.73
C GLN A 189 7.06 13.35 18.32
N LYS A 190 7.31 14.60 18.70
CA LYS A 190 6.48 15.76 18.36
C LYS A 190 6.81 16.24 16.94
N TRP A 191 5.86 16.91 16.31
CA TRP A 191 6.06 17.56 15.03
C TRP A 191 7.02 18.75 15.19
N HIS A 192 7.90 18.97 14.21
CA HIS A 192 8.87 20.07 14.24
C HIS A 192 8.61 21.00 13.06
N PRO A 193 8.58 22.33 13.28
CA PRO A 193 8.48 23.28 12.19
C PRO A 193 9.66 23.16 11.21
N PRO A 194 9.44 23.48 9.93
CA PRO A 194 10.52 23.60 8.95
C PRO A 194 11.36 24.87 9.19
N GLN A 195 12.42 25.03 8.40
CA GLN A 195 13.20 26.29 8.34
C GLN A 195 12.35 27.41 7.72
N THR A 196 12.78 28.67 7.92
CA THR A 196 12.15 29.85 7.31
C THR A 196 11.98 29.70 5.79
N ASP A 197 10.91 30.27 5.25
CA ASP A 197 10.53 30.21 3.83
C ASP A 197 10.34 28.78 3.27
N THR A 198 10.08 27.81 4.15
CA THR A 198 9.80 26.43 3.78
C THR A 198 8.48 25.99 4.40
N TYR A 199 7.67 25.30 3.60
CA TYR A 199 6.43 24.70 4.07
C TYR A 199 6.63 23.21 4.37
N LYS A 200 6.05 22.72 5.44
CA LYS A 200 6.02 21.29 5.74
C LYS A 200 4.61 20.77 5.50
N ILE A 201 4.51 19.75 4.66
CA ILE A 201 3.25 19.20 4.17
C ILE A 201 3.15 17.77 4.66
N ASN A 202 2.30 17.56 5.65
CA ASN A 202 2.03 16.25 6.22
C ASN A 202 0.88 15.58 5.47
N TYR A 203 1.02 14.30 5.14
CA TYR A 203 -0.02 13.51 4.48
C TYR A 203 -0.28 12.19 5.20
N ASP A 204 -1.49 11.63 5.02
CA ASP A 204 -1.85 10.32 5.57
C ASP A 204 -3.00 9.66 4.79
N GLY A 205 -3.03 8.33 4.80
CA GLY A 205 -4.10 7.50 4.28
C GLY A 205 -4.99 6.87 5.36
N ALA A 206 -6.30 6.76 5.10
CA ALA A 206 -7.24 6.04 5.95
C ALA A 206 -8.08 5.03 5.16
N VAL A 207 -8.33 3.86 5.74
CA VAL A 207 -9.18 2.80 5.14
C VAL A 207 -10.53 2.79 5.85
N PHE A 208 -11.61 2.81 5.07
CA PHE A 208 -12.99 2.65 5.56
C PHE A 208 -13.54 1.30 5.14
N THR A 209 -13.16 0.24 5.86
CA THR A 209 -13.48 -1.16 5.50
C THR A 209 -14.97 -1.44 5.34
N LYS A 210 -15.83 -0.75 6.10
CA LYS A 210 -17.29 -0.94 6.05
C LYS A 210 -17.94 -0.36 4.79
N SER A 211 -17.33 0.64 4.14
CA SER A 211 -17.91 1.32 2.99
C SER A 211 -17.14 1.10 1.69
N ASN A 212 -16.08 0.30 1.70
CA ASN A 212 -15.18 0.10 0.55
C ASN A 212 -14.67 1.44 -0.02
N GLU A 213 -14.34 2.35 0.89
CA GLU A 213 -13.80 3.68 0.61
C GLU A 213 -12.48 3.86 1.35
N ALA A 214 -11.72 4.87 0.94
CA ALA A 214 -10.55 5.35 1.65
C ALA A 214 -10.59 6.88 1.78
N GLY A 215 -9.80 7.40 2.70
CA GLY A 215 -9.64 8.83 2.93
C GLY A 215 -8.19 9.24 2.74
N ILE A 216 -7.98 10.43 2.16
CA ILE A 216 -6.70 11.11 2.06
C ILE A 216 -6.78 12.37 2.91
N GLY A 217 -5.78 12.60 3.75
CA GLY A 217 -5.64 13.81 4.54
C GLY A 217 -4.32 14.50 4.27
N VAL A 218 -4.34 15.83 4.11
CA VAL A 218 -3.13 16.65 3.93
C VAL A 218 -3.23 17.92 4.75
N VAL A 219 -2.14 18.32 5.42
CA VAL A 219 -2.02 19.63 6.06
C VAL A 219 -0.70 20.29 5.69
N VAL A 220 -0.77 21.55 5.25
CA VAL A 220 0.37 22.41 4.96
C VAL A 220 0.58 23.35 6.14
N ARG A 221 1.81 23.41 6.67
CA ARG A 221 2.18 24.34 7.73
C ARG A 221 3.45 25.12 7.40
N ASN A 222 3.52 26.37 7.86
CA ASN A 222 4.70 27.22 7.73
C ASN A 222 5.72 26.98 8.87
N GLU A 223 6.79 27.79 8.91
CA GLU A 223 7.85 27.76 9.93
C GLU A 223 7.37 28.10 11.34
N LYS A 224 6.21 28.77 11.48
CA LYS A 224 5.58 29.07 12.78
C LYS A 224 4.64 27.96 13.24
N GLY A 225 4.46 26.92 12.44
CA GLY A 225 3.48 25.86 12.69
C GLY A 225 2.03 26.26 12.38
N GLU A 226 1.81 27.44 11.79
CA GLU A 226 0.50 27.91 11.35
C GLU A 226 0.05 27.10 10.14
N VAL A 227 -1.25 26.78 10.10
CA VAL A 227 -1.83 26.04 8.97
C VAL A 227 -2.01 27.01 7.82
N MET A 228 -1.52 26.64 6.64
CA MET A 228 -1.67 27.42 5.41
C MET A 228 -2.76 26.86 4.51
N ALA A 229 -2.90 25.53 4.52
CA ALA A 229 -3.99 24.82 3.85
C ALA A 229 -4.19 23.45 4.49
N SER A 230 -5.40 22.91 4.41
CA SER A 230 -5.67 21.51 4.72
C SER A 230 -6.68 20.91 3.77
N LEU A 231 -6.62 19.58 3.61
CA LEU A 231 -7.42 18.84 2.66
C LEU A 231 -7.89 17.52 3.27
N ALA A 232 -9.16 17.18 3.02
CA ALA A 232 -9.72 15.86 3.27
C ALA A 232 -10.46 15.40 2.01
N GLU A 233 -10.08 14.25 1.48
CA GLU A 233 -10.65 13.69 0.25
C GLU A 233 -11.09 12.25 0.48
N LYS A 234 -12.32 11.94 0.08
CA LYS A 234 -12.88 10.60 0.12
C LYS A 234 -12.80 9.97 -1.27
N ILE A 235 -12.11 8.85 -1.36
CA ILE A 235 -11.92 8.09 -2.59
C ILE A 235 -12.56 6.70 -2.46
N GLY A 236 -12.89 6.08 -3.60
CA GLY A 236 -13.20 4.65 -3.63
C GLY A 236 -11.96 3.83 -3.26
N MET A 237 -12.15 2.64 -2.67
CA MET A 237 -11.03 1.78 -2.28
C MET A 237 -10.14 1.45 -3.48
N PRO A 238 -8.88 1.92 -3.53
CA PRO A 238 -8.03 1.65 -4.68
C PRO A 238 -7.56 0.20 -4.67
N VAL A 239 -7.29 -0.32 -5.87
CA VAL A 239 -6.70 -1.65 -5.96
C VAL A 239 -5.22 -1.60 -5.55
N GLY A 240 -4.84 -2.42 -4.57
CA GLY A 240 -3.44 -2.59 -4.17
C GLY A 240 -3.12 -2.27 -2.72
N GLY A 241 -4.13 -2.00 -1.89
CA GLY A 241 -4.01 -2.00 -0.42
C GLY A 241 -3.61 -0.64 0.17
N VAL A 242 -3.14 -0.69 1.41
CA VAL A 242 -2.81 0.51 2.20
C VAL A 242 -1.65 1.29 1.59
N GLU A 243 -0.66 0.59 1.04
CA GLU A 243 0.52 1.20 0.43
C GLU A 243 0.17 2.10 -0.76
N VAL A 244 -0.86 1.73 -1.54
CA VAL A 244 -1.38 2.55 -2.64
C VAL A 244 -2.06 3.81 -2.10
N ILE A 245 -2.83 3.70 -1.02
CA ILE A 245 -3.52 4.85 -0.40
C ILE A 245 -2.48 5.85 0.13
N GLU A 246 -1.46 5.37 0.84
CA GLU A 246 -0.37 6.22 1.34
C GLU A 246 0.41 6.91 0.21
N ALA A 247 0.70 6.18 -0.88
CA ALA A 247 1.35 6.77 -2.06
C ALA A 247 0.45 7.81 -2.76
N MET A 248 -0.86 7.56 -2.84
CA MET A 248 -1.82 8.53 -3.37
C MET A 248 -1.94 9.77 -2.49
N ALA A 249 -1.90 9.62 -1.16
CA ALA A 249 -1.88 10.72 -0.22
C ALA A 249 -0.61 11.59 -0.38
N ALA A 250 0.55 10.96 -0.55
CA ALA A 250 1.80 11.66 -0.86
C ALA A 250 1.70 12.47 -2.17
N ARG A 251 1.14 11.84 -3.22
CA ARG A 251 0.91 12.52 -4.51
C ARG A 251 -0.04 13.70 -4.36
N LYS A 252 -1.14 13.54 -3.63
CA LYS A 252 -2.12 14.62 -3.41
C LYS A 252 -1.49 15.79 -2.66
N ALA A 253 -0.61 15.52 -1.70
CA ALA A 253 0.13 16.55 -0.99
C ALA A 253 1.05 17.36 -1.92
N ILE A 254 1.75 16.70 -2.84
CA ILE A 254 2.61 17.36 -3.84
C ILE A 254 1.77 18.19 -4.81
N LEU A 255 0.65 17.64 -5.31
CA LEU A 255 -0.27 18.36 -6.20
C LEU A 255 -0.83 19.62 -5.53
N LEU A 256 -1.32 19.49 -4.29
CA LEU A 256 -1.81 20.63 -3.53
C LEU A 256 -0.74 21.72 -3.34
N ALA A 257 0.53 21.31 -3.16
CA ALA A 257 1.64 22.26 -3.08
C ALA A 257 1.81 23.05 -4.37
N VAL A 258 1.79 22.38 -5.52
CA VAL A 258 1.91 23.00 -6.85
C VAL A 258 0.72 23.93 -7.11
N GLU A 259 -0.51 23.45 -6.89
CA GLU A 259 -1.75 24.19 -7.12
C GLU A 259 -1.85 25.48 -6.30
N LEU A 260 -1.37 25.45 -5.05
CA LEU A 260 -1.38 26.60 -4.15
C LEU A 260 -0.11 27.46 -4.22
N GLY A 261 0.84 27.12 -5.10
CA GLY A 261 2.07 27.90 -5.28
C GLY A 261 3.08 27.78 -4.13
N PHE A 262 3.07 26.67 -3.38
CA PHE A 262 4.09 26.36 -2.39
C PHE A 262 5.31 25.72 -3.09
N HIS A 263 6.32 26.53 -3.40
CA HIS A 263 7.47 26.11 -4.22
C HIS A 263 8.65 25.51 -3.44
N GLN A 264 8.68 25.69 -2.11
CA GLN A 264 9.73 25.16 -1.23
C GLN A 264 9.11 24.35 -0.09
N CYS A 265 9.18 23.01 -0.21
CA CYS A 265 8.39 22.12 0.64
C CYS A 265 9.16 20.91 1.19
N ILE A 266 8.76 20.45 2.36
CA ILE A 266 9.11 19.15 2.93
C ILE A 266 7.84 18.31 2.96
N ILE A 267 7.81 17.23 2.19
CA ILE A 267 6.68 16.29 2.14
C ILE A 267 6.93 15.20 3.19
N GLU A 268 6.06 15.09 4.18
CA GLU A 268 6.26 14.26 5.37
C GLU A 268 5.08 13.29 5.59
N GLY A 269 5.37 12.00 5.76
CA GLY A 269 4.36 10.98 6.04
C GLY A 269 4.87 9.94 7.04
N ASP A 270 3.99 9.04 7.49
CA ASP A 270 4.34 8.00 8.48
C ASP A 270 4.61 6.61 7.90
N SER A 271 4.38 6.43 6.60
CA SER A 271 4.68 5.19 5.87
C SER A 271 6.16 5.10 5.48
N GLU A 272 6.93 4.31 6.23
CA GLU A 272 8.35 4.04 5.94
C GLU A 272 8.55 3.42 4.55
N ILE A 273 7.59 2.60 4.09
CA ILE A 273 7.62 1.95 2.77
C ILE A 273 7.53 3.01 1.65
N VAL A 274 6.59 3.94 1.77
CA VAL A 274 6.41 5.02 0.78
C VAL A 274 7.58 5.99 0.85
N PHE A 275 8.03 6.36 2.04
CA PHE A 275 9.22 7.21 2.23
C PHE A 275 10.47 6.63 1.56
N LYS A 276 10.77 5.33 1.77
CA LYS A 276 11.88 4.65 1.11
C LYS A 276 11.73 4.66 -0.41
N ALA A 277 10.53 4.34 -0.92
CA ALA A 277 10.28 4.36 -2.35
C ALA A 277 10.45 5.75 -2.99
N LEU A 278 10.07 6.82 -2.29
CA LEU A 278 10.20 8.21 -2.74
C LEU A 278 11.66 8.68 -2.74
N THR A 279 12.47 8.22 -1.80
CA THR A 279 13.88 8.61 -1.65
C THR A 279 14.85 7.74 -2.45
N GLU A 280 14.54 6.46 -2.65
CA GLU A 280 15.40 5.53 -3.41
C GLU A 280 15.30 5.80 -4.93
N GLY A 281 16.44 5.77 -5.63
CA GLY A 281 16.54 6.05 -7.08
C GLY A 281 16.22 4.86 -8.00
N VAL A 282 15.71 3.75 -7.46
CA VAL A 282 15.54 2.50 -8.23
C VAL A 282 14.14 2.41 -8.84
N SER A 283 14.04 1.79 -10.02
CA SER A 283 12.77 1.41 -10.64
C SER A 283 11.90 0.63 -9.67
N ASN A 284 10.75 1.18 -9.30
CA ASN A 284 9.80 0.54 -8.40
C ASN A 284 8.70 -0.17 -9.21
N HIS A 285 8.77 -1.50 -9.27
CA HIS A 285 7.76 -2.32 -9.95
C HIS A 285 6.57 -2.68 -9.04
N SER A 286 6.55 -2.23 -7.78
CA SER A 286 5.45 -2.47 -6.85
C SER A 286 4.10 -1.99 -7.38
N SER A 287 3.03 -2.41 -6.71
CA SER A 287 1.65 -1.99 -7.02
C SER A 287 1.44 -0.47 -7.02
N PHE A 288 2.29 0.28 -6.32
CA PHE A 288 2.22 1.74 -6.20
C PHE A 288 3.40 2.46 -6.87
N GLY A 289 4.33 1.75 -7.50
CA GLY A 289 5.56 2.33 -8.04
C GLY A 289 5.35 3.36 -9.16
N HIS A 290 4.26 3.26 -9.92
CA HIS A 290 3.87 4.28 -10.90
C HIS A 290 3.42 5.58 -10.24
N ILE A 291 2.75 5.52 -9.08
CA ILE A 291 2.41 6.68 -8.26
C ILE A 291 3.69 7.34 -7.71
N ILE A 292 4.68 6.55 -7.31
CA ILE A 292 5.99 7.08 -6.87
C ILE A 292 6.70 7.82 -8.00
N LYS A 293 6.68 7.25 -9.22
CA LYS A 293 7.21 7.91 -10.41
C LYS A 293 6.47 9.21 -10.68
N ASP A 294 5.15 9.20 -10.50
CA ASP A 294 4.28 10.36 -10.66
C ASP A 294 4.64 11.48 -9.68
N CYS A 295 4.79 11.15 -8.38
CA CYS A 295 5.27 12.09 -7.37
C CYS A 295 6.58 12.75 -7.77
N LYS A 296 7.58 11.96 -8.18
CA LYS A 296 8.89 12.46 -8.60
C LYS A 296 8.80 13.37 -9.82
N SER A 297 7.94 13.03 -10.79
CA SER A 297 7.71 13.86 -11.98
C SER A 297 7.02 15.19 -11.65
N ILE A 298 6.00 15.19 -10.79
CA ILE A 298 5.28 16.42 -10.38
C ILE A 298 6.22 17.34 -9.59
N MET A 299 7.05 16.77 -8.70
CA MET A 299 8.02 17.53 -7.91
C MET A 299 9.03 18.32 -8.75
N ALA A 300 9.30 17.92 -9.99
CA ALA A 300 10.21 18.65 -10.88
C ALA A 300 9.73 20.08 -11.19
N SER A 301 8.44 20.37 -10.94
CA SER A 301 7.87 21.73 -11.05
C SER A 301 8.12 22.62 -9.81
N LEU A 302 8.57 22.05 -8.69
CA LEU A 302 8.85 22.77 -7.45
C LEU A 302 10.30 23.27 -7.42
N ARG A 303 10.54 24.45 -6.83
CA ARG A 303 11.90 25.02 -6.68
C ARG A 303 12.78 24.14 -5.79
N SER A 304 12.22 23.66 -4.68
CA SER A 304 12.91 22.79 -3.73
C SER A 304 11.90 21.89 -3.04
N CYS A 305 12.11 20.58 -3.10
CA CYS A 305 11.23 19.62 -2.45
C CYS A 305 12.02 18.43 -1.92
N SER A 306 11.80 18.07 -0.65
CA SER A 306 12.43 16.91 0.00
C SER A 306 11.39 16.05 0.72
N PHE A 307 11.77 14.81 1.02
CA PHE A 307 10.94 13.88 1.76
C PHE A 307 11.44 13.71 3.20
N SER A 308 10.50 13.58 4.12
CA SER A 308 10.75 13.27 5.54
C SER A 308 9.85 12.12 6.00
N HIS A 309 10.32 11.38 7.00
CA HIS A 309 9.52 10.36 7.68
C HIS A 309 9.31 10.77 9.12
N VAL A 310 8.07 10.65 9.59
CA VAL A 310 7.69 10.90 10.98
C VAL A 310 6.95 9.69 11.53
N ARG A 311 7.06 9.41 12.83
CA ARG A 311 6.17 8.42 13.44
C ARG A 311 4.75 8.96 13.52
N ARG A 312 3.80 8.04 13.62
CA ARG A 312 2.36 8.33 13.69
C ARG A 312 1.98 9.39 14.73
N GLN A 313 2.70 9.50 15.85
CA GLN A 313 2.47 10.54 16.86
C GLN A 313 2.69 11.97 16.33
N GLY A 314 3.64 12.17 15.41
CA GLY A 314 3.92 13.46 14.78
C GLY A 314 3.05 13.75 13.54
N ASN A 315 2.24 12.78 13.08
CA ASN A 315 1.38 12.91 11.90
C ASN A 315 -0.12 13.05 12.24
N GLY A 316 -0.45 13.41 13.49
CA GLY A 316 -1.82 13.34 14.02
C GLY A 316 -2.86 14.14 13.25
N VAL A 317 -2.50 15.33 12.75
CA VAL A 317 -3.43 16.20 12.00
C VAL A 317 -3.78 15.60 10.65
N ALA A 318 -2.80 15.16 9.86
CA ALA A 318 -3.03 14.51 8.57
C ALA A 318 -3.86 13.23 8.75
N HIS A 319 -3.55 12.44 9.79
CA HIS A 319 -4.33 11.25 10.13
C HIS A 319 -5.80 11.55 10.48
N ALA A 320 -6.04 12.62 11.23
CA ALA A 320 -7.40 13.05 11.57
C ALA A 320 -8.18 13.52 10.34
N LEU A 321 -7.53 14.28 9.45
CA LEU A 321 -8.11 14.71 8.16
C LEU A 321 -8.47 13.50 7.28
N ALA A 322 -7.55 12.54 7.15
CA ALA A 322 -7.77 11.31 6.39
C ALA A 322 -8.99 10.54 6.92
N LYS A 323 -9.12 10.42 8.25
CA LYS A 323 -10.32 9.79 8.87
C LYS A 323 -11.60 10.61 8.68
N ARG A 324 -11.50 11.95 8.75
CA ARG A 324 -12.63 12.86 8.61
C ARG A 324 -13.24 12.82 7.20
N ALA A 325 -12.46 12.47 6.18
CA ALA A 325 -12.94 12.29 4.81
C ALA A 325 -14.19 11.39 4.73
N LYS A 326 -14.35 10.42 5.63
CA LYS A 326 -15.53 9.56 5.73
C LYS A 326 -16.86 10.33 5.75
N ASN A 327 -16.89 11.48 6.44
CA ASN A 327 -18.09 12.29 6.66
C ASN A 327 -18.16 13.50 5.71
N SER A 328 -17.26 13.59 4.74
CA SER A 328 -17.09 14.77 3.89
C SER A 328 -17.70 14.58 2.50
N TYR A 329 -17.98 15.70 1.81
CA TYR A 329 -18.08 15.72 0.35
C TYR A 329 -16.78 15.18 -0.27
N PRO A 330 -16.78 14.68 -1.52
CA PRO A 330 -15.66 13.91 -2.07
C PRO A 330 -14.29 14.57 -1.89
N LEU A 331 -14.24 15.90 -1.94
CA LEU A 331 -13.05 16.70 -1.64
C LEU A 331 -13.47 17.96 -0.86
N LEU A 332 -12.75 18.25 0.22
CA LEU A 332 -12.84 19.51 0.95
C LEU A 332 -11.44 20.08 1.16
N VAL A 333 -11.29 21.38 0.92
CA VAL A 333 -10.06 22.15 1.11
C VAL A 333 -10.37 23.35 1.99
N TRP A 334 -9.53 23.59 2.99
CA TRP A 334 -9.60 24.75 3.88
C TRP A 334 -8.33 25.56 3.73
N MET A 335 -8.47 26.86 3.46
CA MET A 335 -7.35 27.81 3.43
C MET A 335 -7.13 28.36 4.83
N GLU A 336 -5.86 28.40 5.26
CA GLU A 336 -5.43 28.95 6.56
C GLU A 336 -6.13 28.33 7.79
N ALA A 337 -6.72 27.14 7.61
CA ALA A 337 -7.55 26.52 8.63
C ALA A 337 -7.54 24.99 8.54
N VAL A 338 -7.95 24.37 9.64
CA VAL A 338 -8.40 22.98 9.70
C VAL A 338 -9.85 22.95 10.20
N PRO A 339 -10.58 21.84 9.99
CA PRO A 339 -11.90 21.66 10.57
C PRO A 339 -11.93 21.88 12.09
N PRO A 340 -12.98 22.55 12.64
CA PRO A 340 -13.03 22.91 14.05
C PRO A 340 -12.92 21.72 15.02
N ASP A 341 -13.40 20.54 14.61
CA ASP A 341 -13.35 19.30 15.38
C ASP A 341 -11.95 18.70 15.50
N ILE A 342 -10.95 19.19 14.77
CA ILE A 342 -9.56 18.72 14.84
C ILE A 342 -8.55 19.85 15.11
N SER A 343 -9.00 21.10 15.30
CA SER A 343 -8.14 22.27 15.52
C SER A 343 -7.20 22.10 16.72
N PHE A 344 -7.67 21.42 17.77
CA PHE A 344 -6.88 21.12 18.96
C PHE A 344 -5.62 20.30 18.65
N LEU A 345 -5.61 19.49 17.58
CA LEU A 345 -4.46 18.69 17.18
C LEU A 345 -3.33 19.52 16.55
N VAL A 346 -3.63 20.73 16.05
CA VAL A 346 -2.62 21.60 15.44
C VAL A 346 -1.62 22.08 16.48
N HIS A 347 -2.09 22.40 17.68
CA HIS A 347 -1.27 22.86 18.80
C HIS A 347 -0.67 21.71 19.62
N ILE A 348 -1.27 20.51 19.56
CA ILE A 348 -0.71 19.31 20.18
C ILE A 348 0.46 18.80 19.33
N GLY A 349 1.67 19.08 19.80
CA GLY A 349 2.88 18.52 19.20
C GLY A 349 3.72 19.51 18.41
N VAL A 350 3.49 20.81 18.52
CA VAL A 350 4.48 21.84 18.14
C VAL A 350 5.38 22.08 19.36
N ILE A 351 6.70 21.96 19.20
CA ILE A 351 7.64 22.41 20.24
C ILE A 351 7.72 23.94 20.12
N PRO A 352 7.59 24.70 21.23
CA PRO A 352 7.65 26.16 21.21
C PRO A 352 8.97 26.71 20.68
#